data_AF-A0AA51DIP5-F1
#
_entry.id   AF-A0AA51DIP5-F1
#
_cell.length_a   1.000
_cell.length_b   1.000
_cell.length_c   1.000
_cell.angle_alpha   90.00
_cell.angle_beta   90.00
_cell.angle_gamma   90.00
#
_symmetry.space_group_name_H-M   'P 1'
#
loop_
_entity.id
_entity.type
_entity.pdbx_description
1 polymer ?
#
loop_
_entity_poly.entity_id
_entity_poly.type
_entity_poly.pdbx_seq_one_letter_code
_entity_poly.pdbx_strand_id
1 'polypeptide(L)'
;MKIIDTNLKFRNVLPHNNSPKNIVLHHTECNGWSVDRLHQLHKNEFGWNGIGYHFYIRKDGRIYRGRPESTMGSHCKGFNRNSLGIAFEGDYQNTDKIMPQAQLNSALWLVGVLKNKYGNMGIYGHREVGSSNCPGRYFPLNNFKNSTIHVQNSGGSVEGRYGIVTASVLNVRETNSIDSKIIRQLKEGTKIKIYKQYGNWYSIYPTGCVYGKYIRLL
;
A
#
# COMPACT_ATOMS: atom_id res chain seq x y z
N MET A 1 11.16 -0.17 -2.71
CA MET A 1 10.73 -0.76 -1.41
C MET A 1 11.06 -2.24 -1.44
N LYS A 2 11.05 -2.92 -0.29
CA LYS A 2 11.29 -4.37 -0.23
C LYS A 2 10.23 -5.06 0.62
N ILE A 3 9.90 -6.29 0.24
CA ILE A 3 9.12 -7.21 1.06
C ILE A 3 10.10 -7.91 1.99
N ILE A 4 9.79 -7.91 3.29
CA ILE A 4 10.58 -8.58 4.32
C ILE A 4 10.02 -9.99 4.49
N ASP A 5 10.82 -10.98 4.12
CA ASP A 5 10.52 -12.37 4.41
C ASP A 5 10.53 -12.64 5.91
N THR A 6 9.62 -13.50 6.35
CA THR A 6 9.43 -13.83 7.76
C THR A 6 9.68 -15.31 7.97
N ASN A 7 10.17 -15.66 9.16
CA ASN A 7 10.41 -17.06 9.56
C ASN A 7 9.21 -17.64 10.32
N LEU A 8 7.98 -17.29 9.90
CA LEU A 8 6.76 -17.68 10.60
C LEU A 8 6.53 -19.20 10.51
N LYS A 9 6.25 -19.83 11.65
CA LYS A 9 5.96 -21.27 11.76
C LYS A 9 4.46 -21.51 11.84
N PHE A 10 3.86 -21.83 10.69
CA PHE A 10 2.45 -22.19 10.58
C PHE A 10 2.16 -23.54 11.27
N ARG A 11 0.96 -23.71 11.84
CA ARG A 11 0.56 -24.93 12.56
C ARG A 11 0.61 -26.18 11.68
N ASN A 12 0.12 -26.05 10.44
CA ASN A 12 0.08 -27.12 9.47
C ASN A 12 0.63 -26.64 8.13
N VAL A 13 0.92 -27.59 7.24
CA VAL A 13 1.22 -27.30 5.83
C VAL A 13 0.03 -26.59 5.20
N LEU A 14 0.30 -25.46 4.53
CA LEU A 14 -0.74 -24.67 3.88
C LEU A 14 -0.92 -25.17 2.44
N PRO A 15 -2.16 -25.48 2.01
CA PRO A 15 -2.39 -25.94 0.65
C PRO A 15 -2.18 -24.80 -0.36
N HIS A 16 -1.49 -25.10 -1.46
CA HIS A 16 -1.23 -24.17 -2.56
C HIS A 16 -2.43 -24.08 -3.52
N ASN A 17 -3.56 -23.59 -3.01
CA ASN A 17 -4.84 -23.56 -3.71
C ASN A 17 -5.45 -22.16 -3.79
N ASN A 18 -4.62 -21.11 -3.78
CA ASN A 18 -5.03 -19.75 -4.07
C ASN A 18 -4.76 -19.41 -5.53
N SER A 19 -5.77 -18.88 -6.22
CA SER A 19 -5.66 -18.34 -7.57
C SER A 19 -6.08 -16.87 -7.53
N PRO A 20 -5.22 -15.96 -7.06
CA PRO A 20 -5.64 -14.60 -6.71
C PRO A 20 -6.03 -13.77 -7.93
N LYS A 21 -7.27 -13.31 -7.98
CA LYS A 21 -7.76 -12.30 -8.94
C LYS A 21 -8.10 -10.96 -8.27
N ASN A 22 -8.06 -10.92 -6.94
CA ASN A 22 -8.48 -9.76 -6.16
C ASN A 22 -7.46 -9.45 -5.05
N ILE A 23 -7.48 -8.22 -4.58
CA ILE A 23 -6.79 -7.77 -3.37
C ILE A 23 -7.86 -7.31 -2.39
N VAL A 24 -7.81 -7.80 -1.16
CA VAL A 24 -8.71 -7.36 -0.08
C VAL A 24 -7.88 -6.64 0.98
N LEU A 25 -8.20 -5.38 1.23
CA LEU A 25 -7.48 -4.49 2.15
C LEU A 25 -8.13 -4.52 3.54
N HIS A 26 -7.28 -4.63 4.57
CA HIS A 26 -7.68 -4.74 5.98
C HIS A 26 -6.93 -3.77 6.86
N HIS A 27 -7.54 -3.25 7.91
CA HIS A 27 -6.79 -2.71 9.05
C HIS A 27 -6.66 -3.80 10.13
N THR A 28 -5.67 -3.71 11.01
CA THR A 28 -5.49 -4.69 12.09
C THR A 28 -6.17 -4.28 13.38
N GLU A 29 -6.67 -3.05 13.48
CA GLU A 29 -7.15 -2.41 14.73
C GLU A 29 -6.09 -2.35 15.85
N CYS A 30 -4.85 -2.69 15.50
CA CYS A 30 -3.72 -2.82 16.41
C CYS A 30 -2.62 -1.84 16.00
N ASN A 31 -2.04 -1.19 17.01
CA ASN A 31 -0.91 -0.27 16.88
C ASN A 31 0.32 -0.85 17.61
N GLY A 32 1.48 -0.81 16.97
CA GLY A 32 2.75 -1.30 17.53
C GLY A 32 3.00 -2.81 17.44
N TRP A 33 2.08 -3.60 16.85
CA TRP A 33 2.20 -5.06 16.82
C TRP A 33 3.13 -5.57 15.72
N SER A 34 4.05 -6.47 16.08
CA SER A 34 4.89 -7.18 15.10
C SER A 34 4.07 -8.18 14.28
N VAL A 35 4.63 -8.61 13.14
CA VAL A 35 4.05 -9.68 12.32
C VAL A 35 3.97 -11.00 13.10
N ASP A 36 4.96 -11.30 13.95
CA ASP A 36 4.95 -12.46 14.85
C ASP A 36 3.81 -12.39 15.86
N ARG A 37 3.55 -11.22 16.46
CA ARG A 37 2.44 -11.05 17.39
C ARG A 37 1.09 -11.29 16.73
N LEU A 38 0.87 -10.75 15.53
CA LEU A 38 -0.34 -11.02 14.74
C LEU A 38 -0.45 -12.51 14.36
N HIS A 39 0.67 -13.14 14.01
CA HIS A 39 0.71 -14.57 13.71
C HIS A 39 0.32 -15.42 14.93
N GLN A 40 0.83 -15.11 16.12
CA GLN A 40 0.45 -15.81 17.35
C GLN A 40 -1.00 -15.56 17.75
N LEU A 41 -1.50 -14.32 17.64
CA LEU A 41 -2.91 -14.00 17.88
C LEU A 41 -3.82 -14.90 17.01
N HIS A 42 -3.57 -14.94 15.70
CA HIS A 42 -4.41 -15.71 14.78
C HIS A 42 -4.36 -17.21 15.05
N LYS A 43 -3.25 -17.72 15.61
CA LYS A 43 -3.17 -19.12 16.06
C LYS A 43 -3.99 -19.31 17.33
N ASN A 44 -3.65 -18.56 18.36
CA ASN A 44 -4.08 -18.84 19.72
C ASN A 44 -5.55 -18.48 19.92
N GLU A 45 -5.97 -17.33 19.40
CA GLU A 45 -7.33 -16.82 19.63
C GLU A 45 -8.30 -17.26 18.53
N PHE A 46 -7.85 -17.35 17.27
CA PHE A 46 -8.76 -17.65 16.14
C PHE A 46 -8.68 -19.10 15.67
N GLY A 47 -7.76 -19.90 16.22
CA GLY A 47 -7.60 -21.29 15.83
C GLY A 47 -6.96 -21.51 14.45
N TRP A 48 -6.52 -20.45 13.76
CA TRP A 48 -6.00 -20.55 12.39
C TRP A 48 -4.58 -21.14 12.38
N ASN A 49 -4.09 -21.45 11.18
CA ASN A 49 -2.72 -21.96 11.01
C ASN A 49 -1.63 -20.91 11.34
N GLY A 50 -1.98 -19.64 11.47
CA GLY A 50 -1.05 -18.51 11.49
C GLY A 50 -1.74 -17.24 11.04
N ILE A 51 -0.95 -16.17 10.88
CA ILE A 51 -1.39 -14.92 10.24
C ILE A 51 -2.23 -15.21 8.99
N GLY A 52 -3.36 -14.53 8.88
CA GLY A 52 -4.38 -14.79 7.85
C GLY A 52 -4.15 -14.03 6.56
N TYR A 53 -3.32 -12.99 6.64
CA TYR A 53 -2.98 -12.09 5.54
C TYR A 53 -1.73 -12.57 4.81
N HIS A 54 -1.63 -12.22 3.52
CA HIS A 54 -0.45 -12.49 2.71
C HIS A 54 0.63 -11.43 2.95
N PHE A 55 0.21 -10.20 3.26
CA PHE A 55 1.10 -9.09 3.57
C PHE A 55 0.59 -8.30 4.77
N TYR A 56 1.54 -7.79 5.55
CA TYR A 56 1.27 -6.85 6.65
C TYR A 56 2.16 -5.62 6.48
N ILE A 57 1.56 -4.42 6.48
CA ILE A 57 2.27 -3.16 6.29
C ILE A 57 2.19 -2.36 7.59
N ARG A 58 3.36 -2.09 8.18
CA ARG A 58 3.50 -1.25 9.38
C ARG A 58 3.35 0.23 9.05
N LYS A 59 3.08 1.06 10.05
CA LYS A 59 2.96 2.53 9.93
C LYS A 59 4.21 3.19 9.36
N ASP A 60 5.38 2.60 9.59
CA ASP A 60 6.67 3.03 9.04
C ASP A 60 6.91 2.62 7.57
N GLY A 61 5.97 1.91 6.95
CA GLY A 61 6.06 1.42 5.57
C GLY A 61 6.77 0.09 5.39
N ARG A 62 7.28 -0.56 6.44
CA ARG A 62 7.82 -1.92 6.32
C ARG A 62 6.72 -2.90 5.93
N ILE A 63 6.97 -3.66 4.87
CA ILE A 63 6.07 -4.69 4.34
C ILE A 63 6.60 -6.05 4.76
N TYR A 64 5.82 -6.80 5.54
CA TYR A 64 6.16 -8.15 5.98
C TYR A 64 5.34 -9.18 5.20
N ARG A 65 6.00 -10.23 4.72
CA ARG A 65 5.33 -11.39 4.15
C ARG A 65 4.67 -12.20 5.27
N GLY A 66 3.39 -12.49 5.09
CA GLY A 66 2.61 -13.39 5.95
C GLY A 66 2.49 -14.75 5.28
N ARG A 67 1.28 -15.12 4.87
CA ARG A 67 1.07 -16.35 4.09
C ARG A 67 1.73 -16.27 2.71
N PRO A 68 2.27 -17.39 2.20
CA PRO A 68 2.68 -17.46 0.80
C PRO A 68 1.51 -17.14 -0.13
N GLU A 69 1.75 -16.35 -1.18
CA GLU A 69 0.73 -15.85 -2.11
C GLU A 69 -0.08 -16.98 -2.80
N SER A 70 0.54 -18.15 -3.00
CA SER A 70 -0.10 -19.32 -3.60
C SER A 70 -0.98 -20.12 -2.64
N THR A 71 -0.99 -19.79 -1.35
CA THR A 71 -1.77 -20.50 -0.32
C THR A 71 -3.04 -19.74 0.03
N MET A 72 -4.11 -20.46 0.37
CA MET A 72 -5.36 -19.82 0.77
C MET A 72 -5.18 -18.94 2.02
N GLY A 73 -5.73 -17.73 1.95
CA GLY A 73 -5.77 -16.79 3.07
C GLY A 73 -6.72 -17.23 4.19
N SER A 74 -6.71 -16.47 5.29
CA SER A 74 -7.72 -16.57 6.34
C SER A 74 -8.08 -15.15 6.77
N HIS A 75 -8.69 -14.38 5.86
CA HIS A 75 -8.94 -12.96 6.07
C HIS A 75 -10.31 -12.49 5.59
N CYS A 76 -10.95 -13.19 4.65
CA CYS A 76 -12.28 -12.84 4.15
C CYS A 76 -13.00 -14.10 3.64
N LYS A 77 -14.03 -14.54 4.36
CA LYS A 77 -14.84 -15.71 3.99
C LYS A 77 -15.45 -15.49 2.59
N GLY A 78 -15.36 -16.49 1.73
CA GLY A 78 -15.78 -16.38 0.31
C GLY A 78 -14.70 -15.84 -0.64
N PHE A 79 -13.71 -15.10 -0.14
CA PHE A 79 -12.63 -14.51 -0.96
C PHE A 79 -11.25 -15.13 -0.73
N ASN A 80 -11.07 -15.94 0.32
CA ASN A 80 -9.77 -16.49 0.73
C ASN A 80 -9.01 -17.31 -0.35
N ARG A 81 -9.69 -17.88 -1.35
CA ARG A 81 -9.09 -18.71 -2.44
C ARG A 81 -8.88 -17.95 -3.76
N ASN A 82 -9.35 -16.72 -3.83
CA ASN A 82 -9.33 -15.89 -5.04
C ASN A 82 -8.83 -14.48 -4.74
N SER A 83 -8.06 -14.31 -3.66
CA SER A 83 -7.57 -12.99 -3.29
C SER A 83 -6.28 -13.02 -2.48
N LEU A 84 -5.61 -11.87 -2.48
CA LEU A 84 -4.51 -11.55 -1.57
C LEU A 84 -5.00 -10.55 -0.52
N GLY A 85 -5.11 -11.00 0.73
CA GLY A 85 -5.28 -10.12 1.88
C GLY A 85 -4.03 -9.31 2.23
N ILE A 86 -4.15 -7.98 2.28
CA ILE A 86 -3.12 -7.05 2.77
C ILE A 86 -3.66 -6.37 4.02
N ALA A 87 -2.98 -6.54 5.15
CA ALA A 87 -3.32 -5.89 6.41
C ALA A 87 -2.44 -4.69 6.71
N PHE A 88 -3.02 -3.68 7.32
CA PHE A 88 -2.39 -2.41 7.63
C PHE A 88 -2.44 -2.19 9.13
N GLU A 89 -1.28 -1.93 9.73
CA GLU A 89 -1.20 -1.45 11.11
C GLU A 89 -2.07 -0.21 11.29
N GLY A 90 -2.89 -0.21 12.33
CA GLY A 90 -3.73 0.90 12.73
C GLY A 90 -5.20 0.52 12.90
N ASP A 91 -5.91 1.40 13.59
CA ASP A 91 -7.36 1.39 13.72
C ASP A 91 -7.94 2.57 12.93
N TYR A 92 -8.09 2.35 11.62
CA TYR A 92 -8.73 3.28 10.70
C TYR A 92 -10.27 3.37 10.84
N GLN A 93 -10.86 2.83 11.91
CA GLN A 93 -12.28 3.02 12.21
C GLN A 93 -12.47 4.13 13.26
N ASN A 94 -11.69 4.12 14.34
CA ASN A 94 -11.92 5.01 15.48
C ASN A 94 -10.77 5.97 15.75
N THR A 95 -9.53 5.47 15.84
CA THR A 95 -8.40 6.25 16.38
C THR A 95 -7.51 6.86 15.30
N ASP A 96 -7.16 6.09 14.28
CA ASP A 96 -6.26 6.51 13.21
C ASP A 96 -7.06 7.17 12.08
N LYS A 97 -7.25 8.49 12.16
CA LYS A 97 -8.00 9.24 11.14
C LYS A 97 -7.22 9.45 9.84
N ILE A 98 -5.90 9.32 9.87
CA ILE A 98 -5.00 9.56 8.73
C ILE A 98 -3.98 8.42 8.69
N MET A 99 -3.87 7.78 7.51
CA MET A 99 -2.84 6.78 7.24
C MET A 99 -1.47 7.44 7.09
N PRO A 100 -0.42 6.99 7.81
CA PRO A 100 0.93 7.48 7.59
C PRO A 100 1.38 7.28 6.15
N GLN A 101 2.02 8.31 5.58
CA GLN A 101 2.39 8.31 4.17
C GLN A 101 3.38 7.19 3.81
N ALA A 102 4.26 6.80 4.73
CA ALA A 102 5.17 5.67 4.52
C ALA A 102 4.41 4.35 4.31
N GLN A 103 3.34 4.13 5.09
CA GLN A 103 2.45 2.98 4.94
C GLN A 103 1.67 3.05 3.63
N LEU A 104 1.07 4.20 3.31
CA LEU A 104 0.32 4.40 2.06
C LEU A 104 1.20 4.18 0.81
N ASN A 105 2.40 4.76 0.79
CA ASN A 105 3.32 4.62 -0.34
C ASN A 105 3.75 3.16 -0.55
N SER A 106 4.04 2.46 0.55
CA SER A 106 4.44 1.05 0.51
C SER A 106 3.31 0.15 0.04
N ALA A 107 2.08 0.48 0.43
CA ALA A 107 0.90 -0.22 -0.02
C ALA A 107 0.59 0.00 -1.50
N LEU A 108 0.67 1.25 -2.00
CA LEU A 108 0.48 1.54 -3.42
C LEU A 108 1.53 0.84 -4.29
N TRP A 109 2.80 0.85 -3.85
CA TRP A 109 3.87 0.11 -4.51
C TRP A 109 3.60 -1.40 -4.53
N LEU A 110 3.20 -1.98 -3.39
CA LEU A 110 2.90 -3.40 -3.30
C LEU A 110 1.73 -3.79 -4.20
N VAL A 111 0.64 -3.02 -4.19
CA VAL A 111 -0.51 -3.25 -5.08
C VAL A 111 -0.09 -3.20 -6.55
N GLY A 112 0.79 -2.27 -6.93
CA GLY A 112 1.36 -2.23 -8.28
C GLY A 112 2.19 -3.46 -8.64
N VAL A 113 3.06 -3.92 -7.73
CA VAL A 113 3.83 -5.16 -7.91
C VAL A 113 2.91 -6.36 -8.09
N LEU A 114 1.87 -6.48 -7.29
CA LEU A 114 0.91 -7.59 -7.38
C LEU A 114 0.10 -7.54 -8.67
N LYS A 115 -0.37 -6.37 -9.10
CA LYS A 115 -1.06 -6.20 -10.39
C LYS A 115 -0.15 -6.52 -11.58
N ASN A 116 1.13 -6.19 -11.53
CA ASN A 116 2.06 -6.62 -12.59
C ASN A 116 2.22 -8.13 -12.64
N LYS A 117 2.26 -8.77 -11.47
CA LYS A 117 2.47 -10.22 -11.35
C LYS A 117 1.25 -11.04 -11.74
N TYR A 118 0.05 -10.60 -11.36
CA TYR A 118 -1.20 -11.36 -11.50
C TYR A 118 -2.19 -10.75 -12.51
N GLY A 119 -1.83 -9.65 -13.15
CA GLY A 119 -2.69 -8.93 -14.10
C GLY A 119 -3.66 -7.97 -13.41
N ASN A 120 -4.74 -7.61 -14.11
CA ASN A 120 -5.73 -6.67 -13.58
C ASN A 120 -6.49 -7.29 -12.39
N MET A 121 -6.04 -6.99 -11.17
CA MET A 121 -6.69 -7.45 -9.95
C MET A 121 -7.74 -6.46 -9.45
N GLY A 122 -8.92 -6.97 -9.07
CA GLY A 122 -9.92 -6.17 -8.35
C GLY A 122 -9.41 -5.73 -6.98
N ILE A 123 -9.72 -4.52 -6.54
CA ILE A 123 -9.31 -4.00 -5.22
C ILE A 123 -10.55 -3.71 -4.39
N TYR A 124 -10.61 -4.30 -3.20
CA TYR A 124 -11.74 -4.18 -2.30
C TYR A 124 -11.28 -3.87 -0.87
N GLY A 125 -12.07 -3.08 -0.14
CA GLY A 125 -12.04 -3.13 1.31
C GLY A 125 -12.80 -4.37 1.80
N HIS A 126 -12.43 -4.95 2.94
CA HIS A 126 -13.17 -6.11 3.48
C HIS A 126 -14.69 -5.88 3.56
N ARG A 127 -15.13 -4.67 3.95
CA ARG A 127 -16.54 -4.24 4.00
C ARG A 127 -17.30 -4.34 2.68
N GLU A 128 -16.60 -4.37 1.55
CA GLU A 128 -17.24 -4.39 0.23
C GLU A 128 -17.50 -5.82 -0.26
N VAL A 129 -16.88 -6.81 0.38
CA VAL A 129 -16.88 -8.21 -0.03
C VAL A 129 -17.18 -9.18 1.12
N GLY A 130 -17.45 -8.66 2.31
CA GLY A 130 -17.78 -9.41 3.51
C GLY A 130 -18.56 -8.54 4.52
N SER A 131 -19.06 -9.17 5.58
CA SER A 131 -19.81 -8.49 6.64
C SER A 131 -18.85 -7.97 7.72
N SER A 132 -18.28 -6.78 7.49
CA SER A 132 -17.31 -6.14 8.41
C SER A 132 -17.22 -4.63 8.16
N ASN A 133 -16.80 -3.85 9.16
CA ASN A 133 -16.46 -2.42 8.98
C ASN A 133 -15.03 -2.22 8.44
N CYS A 134 -14.20 -3.26 8.52
CA CYS A 134 -12.83 -3.28 8.02
C CYS A 134 -12.76 -2.89 6.53
N PRO A 135 -11.79 -2.07 6.07
CA PRO A 135 -10.63 -1.57 6.78
C PRO A 135 -10.87 -0.30 7.59
N GLY A 136 -12.12 0.06 7.92
CA GLY A 136 -12.46 1.25 8.70
C GLY A 136 -12.78 2.48 7.84
N ARG A 137 -13.62 3.37 8.37
CA ARG A 137 -14.16 4.55 7.66
C ARG A 137 -13.09 5.58 7.25
N TYR A 138 -11.99 5.68 7.98
CA TYR A 138 -10.88 6.60 7.70
C TYR A 138 -9.81 5.99 6.77
N PHE A 139 -9.96 4.72 6.41
CA PHE A 139 -9.02 4.08 5.49
C PHE A 139 -9.14 4.68 4.09
N PRO A 140 -8.04 5.10 3.44
CA PRO A 140 -8.05 5.80 2.16
C PRO A 140 -8.26 4.83 0.98
N LEU A 141 -9.38 4.09 0.97
CA LEU A 141 -9.68 3.03 -0.01
C LEU A 141 -9.66 3.56 -1.46
N ASN A 142 -10.17 4.77 -1.66
CA ASN A 142 -10.21 5.41 -2.98
C ASN A 142 -8.80 5.62 -3.58
N ASN A 143 -7.77 5.81 -2.75
CA ASN A 143 -6.40 5.94 -3.23
C ASN A 143 -5.94 4.68 -3.96
N PHE A 144 -6.45 3.50 -3.57
CA PHE A 144 -6.11 2.21 -4.19
C PHE A 144 -7.01 1.89 -5.40
N LYS A 145 -8.29 2.27 -5.36
CA LYS A 145 -9.23 2.04 -6.45
C LYS A 145 -8.99 2.97 -7.65
N ASN A 146 -8.75 4.25 -7.36
CA ASN A 146 -8.60 5.30 -8.36
C ASN A 146 -7.15 5.55 -8.75
N SER A 147 -6.19 4.86 -8.13
CA SER A 147 -4.89 4.80 -8.75
C SER A 147 -5.06 3.99 -10.02
N THR A 148 -5.16 4.71 -11.15
CA THR A 148 -4.68 4.23 -12.44
C THR A 148 -3.22 3.90 -12.19
N ILE A 149 -2.96 2.69 -11.70
CA ILE A 149 -1.61 2.20 -11.54
C ILE A 149 -1.13 1.95 -12.97
N HIS A 150 -0.75 3.02 -13.65
CA HIS A 150 0.33 2.94 -14.60
C HIS A 150 1.54 2.55 -13.76
N VAL A 151 1.76 1.26 -13.62
CA VAL A 151 3.13 0.80 -13.45
C VAL A 151 3.80 1.17 -14.76
N GLN A 152 4.31 2.41 -14.82
CA GLN A 152 5.44 2.69 -15.66
C GLN A 152 6.52 1.77 -15.14
N ASN A 153 6.75 0.68 -15.88
CA ASN A 153 7.89 -0.20 -15.74
C ASN A 153 9.10 0.64 -15.32
N SER A 154 9.50 0.53 -14.06
CA SER A 154 10.70 1.16 -13.55
C SER A 154 11.88 0.33 -14.02
N GLY A 155 12.15 0.37 -15.33
CA GLY A 155 13.42 -0.01 -15.92
C GLY A 155 14.45 1.13 -15.89
N GLY A 156 14.18 2.23 -15.18
CA GLY A 156 15.12 3.32 -15.00
C GLY A 156 14.84 4.09 -13.72
N SER A 157 15.89 4.35 -12.94
CA SER A 157 15.80 5.25 -11.79
C SER A 157 15.36 6.64 -12.26
N VAL A 158 14.37 7.21 -11.59
CA VAL A 158 13.93 8.61 -11.77
C VAL A 158 14.75 9.60 -10.93
N GLU A 159 15.62 9.09 -10.06
CA GLU A 159 16.54 9.89 -9.26
C GLU A 159 17.52 10.62 -10.18
N GLY A 160 17.63 11.94 -9.98
CA GLY A 160 18.49 12.81 -10.78
C GLY A 160 17.88 13.26 -12.10
N ARG A 161 16.75 12.68 -12.55
CA ARG A 161 16.06 13.10 -13.79
C ARG A 161 15.42 14.47 -13.66
N TYR A 162 15.18 15.10 -14.80
CA TYR A 162 14.41 16.34 -14.86
C TYR A 162 12.96 16.05 -15.27
N GLY A 163 12.06 16.91 -14.80
CA GLY A 163 10.68 16.95 -15.26
C GLY A 163 10.24 18.38 -15.54
N ILE A 164 9.17 18.52 -16.31
CA ILE A 164 8.51 19.79 -16.62
C ILE A 164 7.13 19.78 -15.97
N VAL A 165 6.79 20.87 -15.28
CA VAL A 165 5.45 21.10 -14.72
C VAL A 165 4.45 21.32 -15.86
N THR A 166 3.35 20.57 -15.86
CA THR A 166 2.28 20.65 -16.88
C THR A 166 1.01 21.33 -16.39
N ALA A 167 0.89 21.61 -15.08
CA ALA A 167 -0.22 22.36 -14.53
C ALA A 167 0.06 23.87 -14.56
N SER A 168 -0.97 24.69 -14.78
CA SER A 168 -0.87 26.16 -14.74
C SER A 168 -0.27 26.64 -13.41
N VAL A 169 -0.67 26.01 -12.31
CA VAL A 169 -0.07 26.18 -10.97
C VAL A 169 0.04 24.82 -10.28
N LEU A 170 1.22 24.49 -9.78
CA LEU A 170 1.51 23.27 -9.03
C LEU A 170 1.99 23.58 -7.62
N ASN A 171 1.24 23.13 -6.62
CA ASN A 171 1.64 23.22 -5.21
C ASN A 171 2.82 22.28 -4.93
N VAL A 172 3.91 22.85 -4.42
CA VAL A 172 5.00 22.12 -3.78
C VAL A 172 4.70 22.06 -2.30
N ARG A 173 4.69 20.85 -1.77
CA ARG A 173 4.34 20.59 -0.37
C ARG A 173 5.54 20.14 0.42
N GLU A 174 5.53 20.38 1.71
CA GLU A 174 6.62 20.00 2.61
C GLU A 174 6.85 18.49 2.60
N THR A 175 5.76 17.72 2.58
CA THR A 175 5.76 16.26 2.48
C THR A 175 4.87 15.80 1.32
N ASN A 176 4.99 14.54 0.92
CA ASN A 176 4.27 13.90 -0.19
C ASN A 176 2.81 13.57 0.14
N SER A 177 2.05 14.55 0.64
CA SER A 177 0.63 14.45 0.97
C SER A 177 -0.13 15.69 0.51
N ILE A 178 -1.38 15.55 0.08
CA ILE A 178 -2.25 16.68 -0.29
C ILE A 178 -2.67 17.54 0.92
N ASP A 179 -2.55 17.01 2.14
CA ASP A 179 -2.87 17.73 3.37
C ASP A 179 -1.64 18.44 3.95
N SER A 180 -0.46 18.17 3.39
CA SER A 180 0.80 18.79 3.82
C SER A 180 0.86 20.26 3.46
N LYS A 181 1.52 21.05 4.32
CA LYS A 181 1.73 22.49 4.13
C LYS A 181 2.28 22.77 2.73
N ILE A 182 1.66 23.70 2.03
CA ILE A 182 2.18 24.23 0.77
C ILE A 182 3.35 25.15 1.12
N ILE A 183 4.54 24.81 0.65
CA ILE A 183 5.76 25.58 0.92
C ILE A 183 6.09 26.54 -0.22
N ARG A 184 5.66 26.24 -1.44
CA ARG A 184 5.75 27.13 -2.62
C ARG A 184 4.85 26.62 -3.75
N GLN A 185 4.76 27.40 -4.82
CA GLN A 185 4.06 27.02 -6.05
C GLN A 185 5.00 27.11 -7.25
N LEU A 186 4.79 26.25 -8.23
CA LEU A 186 5.50 26.25 -9.52
C LEU A 186 4.50 26.55 -10.64
N LYS A 187 4.95 27.26 -11.67
CA LYS A 187 4.14 27.54 -12.86
C LYS A 187 4.35 26.45 -13.92
N GLU A 188 3.43 26.37 -14.86
CA GLU A 188 3.60 25.55 -16.06
C GLU A 188 4.93 25.84 -16.76
N GLY A 189 5.55 24.80 -17.32
CA GLY A 189 6.85 24.89 -17.98
C GLY A 189 8.04 24.87 -17.02
N THR A 190 7.83 24.99 -15.70
CA THR A 190 8.94 24.96 -14.73
C THR A 190 9.69 23.64 -14.81
N LYS A 191 11.01 23.71 -15.03
CA LYS A 191 11.90 22.55 -14.99
C LYS A 191 12.32 22.25 -13.55
N ILE A 192 12.10 21.01 -13.12
CA ILE A 192 12.44 20.53 -11.78
C ILE A 192 13.37 19.33 -11.86
N LYS A 193 14.28 19.21 -10.90
CA LYS A 193 15.10 18.01 -10.73
C LYS A 193 14.46 17.10 -9.69
N ILE A 194 14.26 15.84 -10.05
CA ILE A 194 13.64 14.83 -9.19
C ILE A 194 14.73 14.19 -8.36
N TYR A 195 14.54 14.22 -7.05
CA TYR A 195 15.36 13.49 -6.10
C TYR A 195 14.88 12.05 -5.99
N LYS A 196 13.59 11.85 -5.69
CA LYS A 196 13.07 10.51 -5.43
C LYS A 196 11.57 10.41 -5.68
N GLN A 197 11.10 9.25 -6.13
CA GLN A 197 9.68 8.98 -6.29
C GLN A 197 9.12 8.18 -5.11
N TYR A 198 7.92 8.57 -4.69
CA TYR A 198 7.13 7.95 -3.64
C TYR A 198 5.71 7.74 -4.13
N GLY A 199 5.44 6.58 -4.75
CA GLY A 199 4.17 6.32 -5.43
C GLY A 199 3.90 7.38 -6.50
N ASN A 200 2.82 8.14 -6.34
CA ASN A 200 2.41 9.20 -7.26
C ASN A 200 3.06 10.56 -6.97
N TRP A 201 4.03 10.63 -6.06
CA TRP A 201 4.71 11.88 -5.70
C TRP A 201 6.18 11.86 -6.09
N TYR A 202 6.71 13.02 -6.46
CA TYR A 202 8.14 13.25 -6.60
C TYR A 202 8.61 14.18 -5.50
N SER A 203 9.67 13.79 -4.78
CA SER A 203 10.50 14.73 -4.03
C SER A 203 11.47 15.38 -4.99
N ILE A 204 11.65 16.70 -4.86
CA ILE A 204 12.33 17.54 -5.84
C ILE A 204 13.39 18.41 -5.17
N TYR A 205 14.43 18.78 -5.91
CA TYR A 205 15.43 19.75 -5.45
C TYR A 205 14.93 21.20 -5.54
N PRO A 206 15.42 22.11 -4.68
CA PRO A 206 16.20 21.84 -3.47
C PRO A 206 15.36 21.24 -2.32
N THR A 207 14.04 21.45 -2.33
CA THR A 207 13.14 20.93 -1.30
C THR A 207 11.69 20.79 -1.79
N GLY A 208 10.96 19.90 -1.13
CA GLY A 208 9.52 19.69 -1.28
C GLY A 208 9.12 18.50 -2.13
N CYS A 209 7.81 18.25 -2.17
CA CYS A 209 7.16 17.19 -2.89
C CYS A 209 6.08 17.74 -3.83
N VAL A 210 5.98 17.17 -5.02
CA VAL A 210 4.97 17.50 -6.03
C VAL A 210 4.22 16.25 -6.49
N TYR A 211 2.94 16.40 -6.83
CA TYR A 211 2.16 15.27 -7.32
C TYR A 211 2.51 14.98 -8.78
N GLY A 212 3.01 13.78 -9.03
CA GLY A 212 3.66 13.37 -10.27
C GLY A 212 2.74 13.37 -11.48
N LYS A 213 1.41 13.34 -11.31
CA LYS A 213 0.47 13.48 -12.45
C LYS A 213 0.61 14.81 -13.20
N TYR A 214 1.22 15.81 -12.57
CA TYR A 214 1.45 17.14 -13.15
C TYR A 214 2.88 17.35 -13.64
N ILE A 215 3.68 16.28 -13.74
CA ILE A 215 5.07 16.33 -14.15
C ILE A 215 5.28 15.43 -15.37
N ARG A 216 5.77 16.01 -16.47
CA ARG A 216 6.27 15.27 -17.63
C ARG A 216 7.78 15.04 -17.46
N LEU A 217 8.21 13.79 -17.34
CA LEU A 217 9.64 13.45 -17.28
C LEU A 217 10.33 13.78 -18.60
N LEU A 218 11.59 14.23 -18.52
CA LEU A 218 12.50 14.44 -19.64
C LEU A 218 13.49 13.27 -19.77
#